data_AF-A0A5J4TI82-F1
#
_entry.id   AF-A0A5J4TI82-F1
#
_cell.length_a   1.000
_cell.length_b   1.000
_cell.length_c   1.000
_cell.angle_alpha   90.00
_cell.angle_beta   90.00
_cell.angle_gamma   90.00
#
_symmetry.space_group_name_H-M   'P 1'
#
loop_
_entity.id
_entity.type
_entity.pdbx_description
1 polymer ?
#
loop_
_entity_poly.entity_id
_entity_poly.type
_entity_poly.pdbx_seq_one_letter_code
_entity_poly.pdbx_strand_id
1 'polypeptide(L)'
;MNRRKKKDEKLHIWCLYSKNKVVSYEETQKAVQIIMNACRILTGYTVTSIRSSSMTKQIDQGATKTEINRATRHRKGSQAVANHYDKNLNDKIRTRLAKL
;
A
#
# COMPACT_ATOMS: atom_id res chain seq x y z
N MET A 1 -33.46 -14.00 -13.20
CA MET A 1 -32.08 -14.54 -13.20
C MET A 1 -31.65 -14.80 -11.76
N ASN A 2 -31.85 -16.03 -11.28
CA ASN A 2 -31.54 -16.43 -9.91
C ASN A 2 -30.02 -16.53 -9.73
N ARG A 3 -29.42 -15.49 -9.13
CA ARG A 3 -28.03 -15.51 -8.68
C ARG A 3 -27.96 -16.49 -7.52
N ARG A 4 -27.60 -17.75 -7.81
CA ARG A 4 -27.30 -18.78 -6.82
C ARG A 4 -26.36 -18.18 -5.78
N LYS A 5 -26.88 -17.92 -4.57
CA LYS A 5 -26.06 -17.70 -3.37
C LYS A 5 -25.38 -19.04 -3.06
N LYS A 6 -24.31 -19.36 -3.77
CA LYS A 6 -23.33 -20.31 -3.24
C LYS A 6 -22.90 -19.67 -1.92
N LYS A 7 -23.02 -20.39 -0.80
CA LYS A 7 -22.27 -20.02 0.41
C LYS A 7 -20.84 -19.93 -0.07
N ASP A 8 -20.31 -18.70 -0.20
CA ASP A 8 -18.88 -18.49 -0.36
C ASP A 8 -18.28 -19.07 0.92
N GLU A 9 -17.90 -20.35 0.89
CA GLU A 9 -16.89 -20.86 1.81
C GLU A 9 -15.78 -19.84 1.75
N LYS A 10 -15.48 -19.23 2.90
CA LYS A 10 -14.49 -18.17 3.04
C LYS A 10 -13.12 -18.76 2.69
N LEU A 11 -12.85 -18.91 1.41
CA LEU A 11 -11.55 -19.27 0.89
C LEU A 11 -10.65 -18.06 1.14
N HIS A 12 -9.82 -18.21 2.16
CA HIS A 12 -8.84 -17.20 2.48
C HIS A 12 -7.78 -17.17 1.38
N ILE A 13 -7.57 -15.98 0.81
CA ILE A 13 -6.59 -15.78 -0.27
C ILE A 13 -5.16 -16.03 0.26
N TRP A 14 -4.93 -15.72 1.54
CA TRP A 14 -3.63 -15.84 2.19
C TRP A 14 -3.65 -16.98 3.21
N CYS A 15 -2.97 -18.07 2.86
CA CYS A 15 -2.87 -19.27 3.68
C CYS A 15 -1.42 -19.70 3.85
N LEU A 16 -1.09 -20.21 5.02
CA LEU A 16 0.12 -20.98 5.22
C LEU A 16 -0.05 -22.35 4.60
N TYR A 17 0.65 -22.58 3.49
CA TYR A 17 0.60 -23.85 2.76
C TYR A 17 0.90 -25.05 3.66
N SER A 18 1.87 -24.93 4.57
CA SER A 18 2.27 -26.01 5.48
C SER A 18 1.25 -26.34 6.58
N LYS A 19 0.36 -25.41 6.93
CA LYS A 19 -0.58 -25.56 8.05
C LYS A 19 -2.04 -25.58 7.62
N ASN A 20 -2.33 -25.38 6.34
CA ASN A 20 -3.66 -25.17 5.78
C ASN A 20 -4.52 -24.20 6.63
N LYS A 21 -3.88 -23.14 7.12
CA LYS A 21 -4.48 -22.14 8.02
C LYS A 21 -4.33 -20.75 7.43
N VAL A 22 -5.26 -19.89 7.79
CA VAL A 22 -5.20 -18.45 7.50
C VAL A 22 -3.93 -17.89 8.11
N VAL A 23 -3.17 -17.14 7.31
CA VAL A 23 -1.95 -16.49 7.81
C VAL A 23 -2.33 -15.38 8.79
N SER A 24 -1.61 -15.28 9.91
CA SER A 24 -1.77 -14.14 10.82
C SER A 24 -1.12 -12.88 10.24
N TYR A 25 -1.44 -11.73 10.84
CA TYR A 25 -0.78 -10.46 10.51
C TYR A 25 0.73 -10.56 10.77
N GLU A 26 1.13 -11.09 11.93
CA GLU A 26 2.52 -11.23 12.36
C GLU A 26 3.30 -12.18 11.44
N GLU A 27 2.67 -13.29 11.03
CA GLU A 27 3.26 -14.24 10.10
C GLU A 27 3.49 -13.60 8.72
N THR A 28 2.52 -12.82 8.23
CA THR A 28 2.65 -12.06 6.98
C THR A 28 3.76 -11.00 7.08
N GLN A 29 3.79 -10.25 8.19
CA GLN A 29 4.82 -9.24 8.42
C GLN A 29 6.22 -9.86 8.46
N LYS A 30 6.41 -11.00 9.13
CA LYS A 30 7.68 -11.72 9.16
C LYS A 30 8.10 -12.20 7.77
N ALA A 31 7.16 -12.76 7.00
CA ALA A 31 7.43 -13.19 5.63
C ALA A 31 7.89 -12.02 4.74
N VAL A 32 7.21 -10.87 4.82
CA VAL A 32 7.63 -9.65 4.11
C VAL A 32 9.00 -9.18 4.58
N GLN A 33 9.28 -9.18 5.89
CA GLN A 33 10.57 -8.76 6.42
C GLN A 33 11.72 -9.64 5.92
N ILE A 34 11.53 -10.96 5.81
CA ILE A 34 12.53 -11.87 5.25
C ILE A 34 12.86 -11.47 3.80
N ILE A 35 11.86 -11.18 2.98
CA ILE A 35 12.05 -10.72 1.60
C ILE A 35 12.76 -9.36 1.57
N MET A 36 12.34 -8.41 2.40
CA MET A 36 12.97 -7.09 2.50
C MET A 36 14.45 -7.20 2.88
N ASN A 37 14.79 -8.07 3.84
CA ASN A 37 16.16 -8.33 4.25
C ASN A 37 16.98 -8.98 3.12
N ALA A 38 16.40 -9.94 2.38
CA ALA A 38 17.04 -10.55 1.22
C ALA A 38 17.35 -9.52 0.12
N CYS A 39 16.48 -8.52 -0.05
CA CYS A 39 16.69 -7.38 -0.94
C CYS A 39 17.60 -6.27 -0.36
N ARG A 40 18.21 -6.49 0.82
CA ARG A 40 19.08 -5.52 1.52
C ARG A 40 18.39 -4.18 1.81
N ILE A 41 17.08 -4.19 2.01
CA ILE A 41 16.33 -3.02 2.49
C ILE A 41 16.63 -2.85 3.99
N LEU A 42 16.86 -1.60 4.41
CA LEU A 42 17.20 -1.29 5.81
C LEU A 42 16.13 -1.81 6.78
N THR A 43 16.58 -2.32 7.92
CA THR A 43 15.73 -2.96 8.96
C THR A 43 14.70 -2.01 9.60
N GLY A 44 14.82 -0.70 9.39
CA GLY A 44 13.84 0.30 9.85
C GLY A 44 12.57 0.39 8.99
N TYR A 45 12.55 -0.23 7.81
CA TYR A 45 11.37 -0.23 6.94
C TYR A 45 10.45 -1.42 7.22
N THR A 46 9.15 -1.18 7.21
CA THR A 46 8.12 -2.19 7.51
C THR A 46 7.10 -2.31 6.36
N VAL A 47 6.11 -3.20 6.52
CA VAL A 47 4.96 -3.30 5.59
C VAL A 47 4.26 -1.94 5.37
N THR A 48 4.26 -1.07 6.38
CA THR A 48 3.73 0.30 6.28
C THR A 48 4.58 1.18 5.36
N SER A 49 5.89 0.95 5.31
CA SER A 49 6.79 1.63 4.37
C SER A 49 6.48 1.25 2.92
N ILE A 50 6.17 -0.02 2.65
CA ILE A 50 5.73 -0.47 1.31
C ILE A 50 4.44 0.25 0.91
N ARG A 51 3.45 0.30 1.81
CA ARG A 51 2.22 1.06 1.60
C ARG A 51 2.51 2.54 1.31
N SER A 52 3.45 3.14 2.03
CA SER A 52 3.87 4.52 1.84
C SER A 52 4.47 4.74 0.45
N SER A 53 5.45 3.91 0.06
CA SER A 53 6.07 3.97 -1.26
C SER A 53 5.07 3.77 -2.40
N SER A 54 4.09 2.88 -2.23
CA SER A 54 3.01 2.68 -3.20
C SER A 54 2.15 3.94 -3.39
N MET A 55 1.82 4.64 -2.30
CA MET A 55 1.08 5.91 -2.39
C MET A 55 1.93 7.02 -3.02
N THR A 56 3.21 7.14 -2.64
CA THR A 56 4.13 8.10 -3.26
C THR A 56 4.24 7.87 -4.77
N LYS A 57 4.29 6.60 -5.20
CA LYS A 57 4.33 6.26 -6.63
C LYS A 57 3.06 6.68 -7.38
N GLN A 58 1.89 6.55 -6.76
CA GLN A 58 0.62 7.02 -7.35
C GLN A 58 0.63 8.55 -7.52
N ILE A 59 1.13 9.29 -6.52
CA ILE A 59 1.31 10.75 -6.61
C ILE A 59 2.26 11.11 -7.76
N ASP A 60 3.40 10.41 -7.86
CA ASP A 60 4.37 10.62 -8.93
C ASP A 60 3.82 10.36 -10.34
N GLN A 61 2.85 9.45 -10.45
CA GLN A 61 2.11 9.15 -11.68
C GLN A 61 1.00 10.17 -11.97
N GLY A 62 0.80 11.17 -11.11
CA GLY A 62 -0.20 12.21 -11.27
C GLY A 62 -1.61 11.83 -10.80
N ALA A 63 -1.76 10.75 -10.03
CA ALA A 63 -3.05 10.37 -9.48
C ALA A 63 -3.59 11.48 -8.55
N THR A 64 -4.87 11.77 -8.68
CA THR A 64 -5.53 12.77 -7.84
C THR A 64 -5.67 12.24 -6.42
N LYS A 65 -5.72 13.17 -5.46
CA LYS A 65 -5.98 12.83 -4.05
C LYS A 65 -7.25 12.00 -3.85
N THR A 66 -8.30 12.28 -4.65
CA THR A 66 -9.56 11.52 -4.58
C THR A 66 -9.39 10.08 -5.02
N GLU A 67 -8.64 9.84 -6.10
CA GLU A 67 -8.34 8.49 -6.59
C GLU A 67 -7.50 7.70 -5.59
N ILE A 68 -6.44 8.32 -5.05
CA ILE A 68 -5.58 7.67 -4.06
C ILE A 68 -6.38 7.34 -2.80
N ASN A 69 -7.18 8.27 -2.28
CA ASN A 69 -8.04 8.02 -1.11
C ASN A 69 -9.02 6.86 -1.35
N ARG A 70 -9.63 6.78 -2.54
CA ARG A 70 -10.54 5.68 -2.90
C ARG A 70 -9.80 4.34 -3.00
N ALA A 71 -8.66 4.29 -3.68
CA ALA A 71 -7.86 3.08 -3.86
C ALA A 71 -7.30 2.54 -2.53
N THR A 72 -6.94 3.44 -1.63
CA THR A 72 -6.34 3.11 -0.33
C THR A 72 -7.35 3.02 0.82
N ARG A 73 -8.64 3.18 0.51
CA ARG A 73 -9.79 3.13 1.43
C ARG A 73 -9.77 4.19 2.55
N HIS A 74 -9.20 5.36 2.29
CA HIS A 74 -9.35 6.51 3.17
C HIS A 74 -10.68 7.22 2.95
N ARG A 75 -11.21 7.88 4.00
CA ARG A 75 -12.44 8.67 3.92
C ARG A 75 -12.34 9.75 2.83
N LYS A 76 -13.44 10.01 2.11
CA LYS A 76 -13.51 11.11 1.13
C LYS A 76 -13.08 12.43 1.79
N GLY A 77 -12.21 13.18 1.11
CA GLY A 77 -11.64 14.43 1.62
C GLY A 77 -10.47 14.27 2.60
N SER A 78 -10.16 13.06 3.07
CA SER A 78 -9.09 12.81 4.04
C SER A 78 -7.75 13.41 3.59
N GLN A 79 -7.10 14.14 4.48
CA GLN A 79 -5.76 14.68 4.29
C GLN A 79 -4.66 13.68 4.69
N ALA A 80 -5.02 12.48 5.17
CA ALA A 80 -4.05 11.52 5.70
C ALA A 80 -2.95 11.16 4.69
N VAL A 81 -3.30 11.00 3.41
CA VAL A 81 -2.34 10.74 2.33
C VAL A 81 -1.33 11.88 2.20
N ALA A 82 -1.81 13.12 2.10
CA ALA A 82 -0.96 14.29 1.99
C ALA A 82 -0.08 14.49 3.24
N ASN A 83 -0.66 14.33 4.42
CA ASN A 83 0.04 14.64 5.67
C ASN A 83 1.10 13.60 6.06
N HIS A 84 0.87 12.32 5.75
CA HIS A 84 1.71 11.23 6.26
C HIS A 84 2.51 10.50 5.19
N TYR A 85 2.09 10.58 3.92
CA TYR A 85 2.65 9.75 2.85
C TYR A 85 3.18 10.56 1.66
N ASP A 86 2.68 11.78 1.44
CA ASP A 86 3.23 12.70 0.46
C ASP A 86 4.53 13.33 1.00
N LYS A 87 5.65 12.66 0.70
CA LYS A 87 7.00 13.16 0.99
C LYS A 87 7.62 13.88 -0.20
N ASN A 88 6.81 14.30 -1.18
CA ASN A 88 7.33 14.96 -2.36
C ASN A 88 8.04 16.25 -1.93
N LEU A 89 9.35 16.31 -2.16
CA LEU A 89 10.18 17.44 -1.75
C LEU A 89 9.83 18.73 -2.50
N ASN A 90 8.87 18.70 -3.43
CA ASN A 90 8.51 19.79 -4.35
C ASN A 90 9.60 20.13 -5.37
N ASP A 91 10.61 19.28 -5.54
CA ASP A 91 11.74 19.53 -6.46
C ASP A 91 11.30 19.70 -7.91
N LYS A 92 10.29 18.94 -8.34
CA LYS A 92 9.69 19.08 -9.67
C LYS A 92 9.08 20.47 -9.88
N ILE A 93 8.40 21.00 -8.86
CA ILE A 93 7.81 22.36 -8.92
C ILE A 93 8.93 23.41 -8.86
N ARG A 94 9.90 23.27 -7.96
CA ARG A 94 11.06 24.19 -7.89
C ARG A 94 11.81 24.25 -9.21
N THR A 95 12.04 23.10 -9.85
CA THR A 95 12.71 23.00 -11.16
C THR A 95 11.90 23.68 -12.27
N ARG A 96 10.56 23.60 -12.23
CA ARG A 96 9.70 24.28 -13.21
C ARG A 96 9.68 25.79 -13.00
N LEU A 97 9.61 26.24 -11.74
CA LEU A 97 9.63 27.67 -11.39
C LEU A 97 10.99 28.31 -11.68
N ALA A 98 12.10 27.60 -11.47
CA ALA A 98 13.44 28.09 -11.78
C ALA A 98 13.72 28.23 -13.29
N LYS A 99 12.82 27.73 -14.15
CA LYS A 99 12.89 27.86 -15.61
C LYS A 99 11.96 28.94 -16.16
N LEU A 100 11.15 29.59 -15.31
CA LEU A 100 10.38 30.78 -15.65
C LEU A 100 11.27 32.01 -15.51
#